data_AF-A0A4Q9QVL4-F1
#
_entry.id   AF-A0A4Q9QVL4-F1
#
_cell.length_a   1.000
_cell.length_b   1.000
_cell.length_c   1.000
_cell.angle_alpha   90.00
_cell.angle_beta   90.00
_cell.angle_gamma   90.00
#
_symmetry.space_group_name_H-M   'P 1'
#
loop_
_entity.id
_entity.type
_entity.pdbx_description
1 polymer ?
#
loop_
_entity_poly.entity_id
_entity_poly.type
_entity_poly.pdbx_seq_one_letter_code
_entity_poly.pdbx_strand_id
1 'polypeptide(L)'
;MDAAMPLAEGASPSLKKRLARAERVNRLKSQLLILPLLAFVLLVFLVPMIALLERSVDNPEVVGSMPRTVVAIEDWSGKGLPEEPAYQALALDLAEARRQQTLGDLSKRMNMELAGYRSLMAKTARALPFKETPESYKDALEALDERWGDPAYWQVIRRNASSVTPYYLLAALDHRIDELGELTRATPDQAIYLDIFARTFWMGLAITAICLVLAYPLAYLLANLPTRQSNLLMILVLLPFWTSILVRVAAWIVLLQSGGLINGALQALGIIDEPLQLVFNRTGVYISMVHIMLPFMILPIYSVMKNISPTYMRAAISLGCHPFVSFWRVYFPQTLAGVSAGCLLVFILSIGYYITPALLGSPGDQMVSYFVAFYTNTSINWGMATALGGLLLLATLVLYVIYSWLVGANRLRLG
;
A
#
# COMPACT_ATOMS: atom_id res chain seq x y z
N MET A 1 24.86 79.52 -2.74
CA MET A 1 26.10 78.90 -2.24
C MET A 1 25.73 77.50 -1.79
N ASP A 2 26.13 76.54 -2.61
CA ASP A 2 26.61 75.20 -2.26
C ASP A 2 25.75 74.28 -1.38
N ALA A 3 25.52 73.03 -1.72
CA ALA A 3 25.78 72.25 -2.93
C ALA A 3 24.89 71.01 -2.79
N ALA A 4 24.35 70.55 -3.91
CA ALA A 4 23.70 69.24 -3.98
C ALA A 4 24.71 68.17 -3.52
N MET A 5 24.39 67.47 -2.44
CA MET A 5 25.18 66.32 -2.01
C MET A 5 24.71 65.10 -2.84
N PRO A 6 25.56 64.55 -3.72
CA PRO A 6 25.16 63.47 -4.60
C PRO A 6 24.95 62.20 -3.76
N LEU A 7 23.91 61.44 -4.12
CA LEU A 7 23.74 60.05 -3.70
C LEU A 7 24.98 59.28 -4.16
N ALA A 8 25.95 59.10 -3.26
CA ALA A 8 27.16 58.35 -3.52
C ALA A 8 26.80 56.89 -3.77
N GLU A 9 26.85 56.51 -5.06
CA GLU A 9 27.08 55.15 -5.53
C GLU A 9 28.28 54.55 -4.79
N GLY A 10 28.06 53.53 -3.96
CA GLY A 10 29.17 52.96 -3.18
C GLY A 10 28.80 51.96 -2.11
N ALA A 11 27.86 51.04 -2.38
CA ALA A 11 27.74 49.83 -1.56
C ALA A 11 29.03 49.00 -1.71
N SER A 12 30.00 49.26 -0.85
CA SER A 12 31.32 48.65 -0.88
C SER A 12 31.23 47.11 -0.82
N PRO A 13 32.10 46.38 -1.55
CA PRO A 13 32.05 44.92 -1.71
C PRO A 13 32.21 44.11 -0.41
N SER A 14 32.41 44.76 0.75
CA SER A 14 32.63 44.13 2.06
C SER A 14 31.32 43.74 2.76
N LEU A 15 30.25 44.54 2.64
CA LEU A 15 28.96 44.29 3.31
C LEU A 15 28.21 43.14 2.65
N LYS A 16 28.15 43.10 1.32
CA LYS A 16 27.60 41.97 0.56
C LYS A 16 28.33 40.66 0.86
N LYS A 17 29.66 40.68 0.99
CA LYS A 17 30.47 39.50 1.35
C LYS A 17 30.21 39.03 2.78
N ARG A 18 30.04 39.93 3.75
CA ARG A 18 29.72 39.59 5.15
C ARG A 18 28.31 39.01 5.28
N LEU A 19 27.33 39.59 4.59
CA LEU A 19 25.96 39.07 4.55
C LEU A 19 25.91 37.67 3.94
N ALA A 20 26.53 37.46 2.78
CA ALA A 20 26.59 36.15 2.14
C ALA A 20 27.29 35.08 3.00
N ARG A 21 28.31 35.46 3.78
CA ARG A 21 28.98 34.54 4.73
C ARG A 21 28.07 34.20 5.92
N ALA A 22 27.37 35.18 6.48
CA ALA A 22 26.42 34.96 7.57
C ALA A 22 25.23 34.10 7.12
N GLU A 23 24.69 34.35 5.92
CA GLU A 23 23.64 33.54 5.31
C GLU A 23 24.09 32.10 5.06
N ARG A 24 25.31 31.88 4.55
CA ARG A 24 25.88 30.52 4.39
C ARG A 24 26.03 29.80 5.73
N VAL A 25 26.51 30.47 6.77
CA VAL A 25 26.66 29.87 8.11
C VAL A 25 25.29 29.54 8.71
N ASN A 26 24.31 30.41 8.58
CA ASN A 26 22.95 30.14 9.06
C ASN A 26 22.27 29.03 8.26
N ARG A 27 22.46 28.98 6.93
CA ARG A 27 21.97 27.89 6.09
C ARG A 27 22.61 26.56 6.46
N LEU A 28 23.93 26.53 6.64
CA LEU A 28 24.64 25.34 7.12
C LEU A 28 24.16 24.90 8.50
N LYS A 29 24.00 25.83 9.46
CA LYS A 29 23.44 25.51 10.78
C LYS A 29 22.03 24.92 10.68
N SER A 30 21.15 25.50 9.86
CA SER A 30 19.79 24.97 9.65
C SER A 30 19.81 23.57 9.02
N GLN A 31 20.68 23.33 8.04
CA GLN A 31 20.85 22.02 7.42
C GLN A 31 21.40 21.01 8.42
N LEU A 32 22.37 21.39 9.25
CA LEU A 32 22.98 20.52 10.26
C LEU A 32 22.00 20.16 11.39
N LEU A 33 21.01 21.02 11.68
CA LEU A 33 19.91 20.73 12.61
C LEU A 33 18.88 19.76 12.01
N ILE A 34 18.64 19.81 10.70
CA ILE A 34 17.68 18.94 10.00
C ILE A 34 18.29 17.58 9.63
N LEU A 35 19.60 17.54 9.36
CA LEU A 35 20.30 16.36 8.83
C LEU A 35 20.19 15.11 9.72
N PRO A 36 20.28 15.18 11.06
CA PRO A 36 20.07 14.01 11.92
C PRO A 36 18.66 13.41 11.79
N LEU A 37 17.63 14.27 11.72
CA LEU A 37 16.25 13.83 11.54
C LEU A 37 16.04 13.21 10.16
N LEU A 38 16.59 13.85 9.12
CA LEU A 38 16.53 13.31 7.76
C LEU A 38 17.26 11.97 7.65
N ALA A 39 18.47 11.87 8.21
CA ALA A 39 19.23 10.62 8.25
C ALA A 39 18.48 9.53 9.01
N PHE A 40 17.86 9.85 10.14
CA PHE A 40 17.01 8.93 10.88
C PHE A 40 15.84 8.42 10.02
N VAL A 41 15.13 9.32 9.33
CA VAL A 41 14.02 8.91 8.44
C VAL A 41 14.52 8.02 7.30
N LEU A 42 15.63 8.38 6.66
CA LEU A 42 16.21 7.60 5.56
C LEU A 42 16.64 6.21 6.04
N LEU A 43 17.35 6.11 7.15
CA LEU A 43 17.90 4.84 7.65
C LEU A 43 16.83 3.94 8.27
N VAL A 44 15.84 4.50 8.98
CA VAL A 44 14.85 3.70 9.71
C VAL A 44 13.63 3.35 8.85
N PHE A 45 13.25 4.21 7.91
CA PHE A 45 12.06 3.98 7.08
C PHE A 45 12.42 3.67 5.63
N LEU A 46 13.22 4.51 4.97
CA LEU A 46 13.43 4.39 3.52
C LEU A 46 14.28 3.15 3.17
N VAL A 47 15.39 2.93 3.86
CA VAL A 47 16.29 1.79 3.59
C VAL A 47 15.58 0.44 3.81
N PRO A 48 14.92 0.17 4.96
CA PRO A 48 14.19 -1.08 5.13
C PRO A 48 13.03 -1.23 4.14
N MET A 49 12.37 -0.14 3.77
CA MET A 49 11.31 -0.17 2.76
C MET A 49 11.86 -0.56 1.38
N ILE A 50 12.99 0.00 0.95
CA ILE A 50 13.64 -0.39 -0.32
C ILE A 50 14.07 -1.86 -0.27
N ALA A 51 14.75 -2.29 0.79
CA ALA A 51 15.18 -3.68 0.97
C ALA A 51 13.98 -4.66 0.98
N LEU A 52 12.84 -4.22 1.51
CA LEU A 52 11.60 -5.00 1.47
C LEU A 52 11.00 -5.04 0.05
N LEU A 53 11.06 -3.94 -0.70
CA LEU A 53 10.59 -3.88 -2.09
C LEU A 53 11.45 -4.73 -3.03
N GLU A 54 12.75 -4.87 -2.78
CA GLU A 54 13.64 -5.77 -3.54
C GLU A 54 13.15 -7.23 -3.47
N ARG A 55 12.54 -7.64 -2.35
CA ARG A 55 11.94 -8.98 -2.23
C ARG A 55 10.82 -9.27 -3.24
N SER A 56 10.24 -8.24 -3.86
CA SER A 56 9.23 -8.43 -4.91
C SER A 56 9.81 -9.00 -6.21
N VAL A 57 11.14 -8.94 -6.36
CA VAL A 57 11.85 -9.49 -7.52
C VAL A 57 12.89 -10.54 -7.13
N ASP A 58 13.22 -10.73 -5.85
CA ASP A 58 14.16 -11.76 -5.42
C ASP A 58 13.62 -13.19 -5.64
N ASN A 59 14.51 -14.09 -6.08
CA ASN A 59 14.22 -15.53 -6.28
C ASN A 59 15.41 -16.42 -5.86
N PRO A 60 15.81 -16.42 -4.58
CA PRO A 60 16.97 -17.17 -4.11
C PRO A 60 16.75 -18.68 -4.04
N GLU A 61 15.52 -19.17 -4.04
CA GLU A 61 15.20 -20.55 -3.67
C GLU A 61 15.76 -21.57 -4.67
N VAL A 62 15.68 -21.28 -5.97
CA VAL A 62 16.17 -22.17 -7.04
C VAL A 62 17.68 -22.05 -7.20
N VAL A 63 18.22 -20.83 -7.27
CA VAL A 63 19.67 -20.59 -7.42
C VAL A 63 20.44 -21.11 -6.20
N GLY A 64 19.92 -20.91 -4.99
CA GLY A 64 20.55 -21.35 -3.76
C GLY A 64 20.43 -22.85 -3.50
N SER A 65 19.30 -23.48 -3.86
CA SER A 65 19.06 -24.90 -3.59
C SER A 65 19.49 -25.82 -4.74
N MET A 66 19.60 -25.31 -5.97
CA MET A 66 19.99 -26.07 -7.15
C MET A 66 21.11 -25.39 -7.97
N PRO A 67 22.26 -25.04 -7.36
CA PRO A 67 23.32 -24.30 -8.03
C PRO A 67 23.96 -25.09 -9.18
N ARG A 68 24.11 -26.42 -9.07
CA ARG A 68 24.70 -27.23 -10.14
C ARG A 68 23.75 -27.34 -11.33
N THR A 69 22.47 -27.50 -11.02
CA THR A 69 21.41 -27.63 -12.03
C THR A 69 21.29 -26.35 -12.84
N VAL A 70 21.34 -25.19 -12.17
CA VAL A 70 21.33 -23.87 -12.82
C VAL A 70 22.48 -23.71 -13.81
N VAL A 71 23.70 -24.10 -13.43
CA VAL A 71 24.87 -24.05 -14.33
C VAL A 71 24.70 -25.06 -15.48
N ALA A 72 24.21 -26.26 -15.20
CA ALA A 72 24.07 -27.31 -16.22
C ALA A 72 23.01 -27.00 -17.29
N ILE A 73 22.04 -26.12 -17.02
CA ILE A 73 20.98 -25.71 -17.96
C ILE A 73 21.21 -24.31 -18.56
N GLU A 74 22.33 -23.66 -18.25
CA GLU A 74 22.63 -22.29 -18.71
C GLU A 74 22.65 -22.20 -20.24
N ASP A 75 23.34 -23.14 -20.89
CA ASP A 75 23.46 -23.22 -22.35
C ASP A 75 22.28 -23.93 -23.05
N TRP A 76 21.33 -24.46 -22.27
CA TRP A 76 20.20 -25.19 -22.84
C TRP A 76 19.20 -24.23 -23.50
N SER A 77 18.80 -24.53 -24.73
CA SER A 77 17.91 -23.69 -25.55
C SER A 77 16.51 -23.46 -24.96
N GLY A 78 16.09 -24.28 -23.99
CA GLY A 78 14.74 -24.30 -23.40
C GLY A 78 13.69 -25.02 -24.24
N LYS A 79 14.12 -25.64 -25.35
CA LYS A 79 13.27 -26.49 -26.18
C LYS A 79 13.66 -27.95 -25.98
N GLY A 80 12.66 -28.83 -25.90
CA GLY A 80 12.87 -30.26 -25.70
C GLY A 80 13.31 -30.60 -24.28
N LEU A 81 14.10 -31.65 -24.11
CA LEU A 81 14.67 -32.04 -22.82
C LEU A 81 16.14 -31.60 -22.75
N PRO A 82 16.66 -31.28 -21.55
CA PRO A 82 18.07 -30.96 -21.39
C PRO A 82 18.95 -32.20 -21.53
N GLU A 83 20.26 -31.98 -21.60
CA GLU A 83 21.23 -33.07 -21.72
C GLU A 83 21.46 -33.80 -20.37
N GLU A 84 22.04 -34.99 -20.44
CA GLU A 84 22.34 -35.86 -19.29
C GLU A 84 23.01 -35.14 -18.08
N PRO A 85 23.97 -34.21 -18.27
CA PRO A 85 24.58 -33.47 -17.15
C PRO A 85 23.57 -32.70 -16.29
N ALA A 86 22.47 -32.22 -16.88
CA ALA A 86 21.42 -31.50 -16.14
C ALA A 86 20.64 -32.43 -15.20
N TYR A 87 20.35 -33.66 -15.64
CA TYR A 87 19.68 -34.67 -14.82
C TYR A 87 20.58 -35.12 -13.66
N GLN A 88 21.87 -35.30 -13.92
CA GLN A 88 22.84 -35.60 -12.86
C GLN A 88 22.95 -34.46 -11.84
N ALA A 89 23.07 -33.21 -12.31
CA ALA A 89 23.14 -32.04 -11.45
C ALA A 89 21.89 -31.88 -10.57
N LEU A 90 20.71 -32.09 -11.15
CA LEU A 90 19.43 -32.07 -10.43
C LEU A 90 19.39 -33.11 -9.31
N ALA A 91 19.81 -34.35 -9.58
CA ALA A 91 19.81 -35.40 -8.58
C ALA A 91 20.74 -35.07 -7.39
N LEU A 92 21.93 -34.51 -7.67
CA LEU A 92 22.88 -34.11 -6.64
C LEU A 92 22.36 -32.94 -5.82
N ASP A 93 21.78 -31.94 -6.47
CA ASP A 93 21.22 -30.76 -5.81
C ASP A 93 20.00 -31.10 -4.95
N LEU A 94 19.07 -31.94 -5.43
CA LEU A 94 17.90 -32.35 -4.64
C LEU A 94 18.30 -33.19 -3.42
N ALA A 95 19.33 -34.03 -3.54
CA ALA A 95 19.90 -34.75 -2.40
C ALA A 95 20.47 -33.77 -1.36
N GLU A 96 21.20 -32.74 -1.81
CA GLU A 96 21.78 -31.72 -0.94
C GLU A 96 20.71 -30.82 -0.31
N ALA A 97 19.74 -30.34 -1.09
CA ALA A 97 18.64 -29.52 -0.61
C ALA A 97 17.80 -30.23 0.46
N ARG A 98 17.68 -31.57 0.36
CA ARG A 98 17.06 -32.39 1.42
C ARG A 98 17.93 -32.41 2.67
N ARG A 99 19.26 -32.57 2.55
CA ARG A 99 20.19 -32.53 3.69
C ARG A 99 20.19 -31.17 4.39
N GLN A 100 20.14 -30.09 3.64
CA GLN A 100 20.11 -28.71 4.14
C GLN A 100 18.71 -28.22 4.55
N GLN A 101 17.68 -29.06 4.42
CA GLN A 101 16.28 -28.73 4.70
C GLN A 101 15.69 -27.57 3.85
N THR A 102 16.30 -27.22 2.73
CA THR A 102 15.83 -26.18 1.80
C THR A 102 14.83 -26.70 0.76
N LEU A 103 14.66 -28.02 0.65
CA LEU A 103 13.73 -28.67 -0.28
C LEU A 103 12.28 -28.18 -0.13
N GLY A 104 11.86 -27.83 1.08
CA GLY A 104 10.50 -27.35 1.36
C GLY A 104 10.19 -26.03 0.63
N ASP A 105 11.09 -25.06 0.75
CA ASP A 105 10.95 -23.74 0.15
C ASP A 105 11.12 -23.82 -1.38
N LEU A 106 12.09 -24.60 -1.86
CA LEU A 106 12.25 -24.90 -3.28
C LEU A 106 10.97 -25.51 -3.88
N SER A 107 10.42 -26.54 -3.23
CA SER A 107 9.20 -27.21 -3.69
C SER A 107 8.00 -26.28 -3.69
N LYS A 108 7.89 -25.40 -2.69
CA LYS A 108 6.84 -24.39 -2.60
C LYS A 108 6.95 -23.39 -3.74
N ARG A 109 8.15 -22.83 -3.98
CA ARG A 109 8.42 -21.87 -5.05
C ARG A 109 8.08 -22.45 -6.42
N MET A 110 8.54 -23.67 -6.70
CA MET A 110 8.32 -24.31 -8.01
C MET A 110 6.85 -24.68 -8.23
N ASN A 111 6.14 -25.05 -7.17
CA ASN A 111 4.71 -25.34 -7.25
C ASN A 111 3.84 -24.10 -7.49
N MET A 112 4.35 -22.89 -7.26
CA MET A 112 3.65 -21.66 -7.65
C MET A 112 3.69 -21.46 -9.17
N GLU A 113 4.78 -21.89 -9.82
CA GLU A 113 4.98 -21.75 -11.26
C GLU A 113 4.21 -22.80 -12.06
N LEU A 114 4.23 -24.05 -11.59
CA LEU A 114 3.50 -25.15 -12.21
C LEU A 114 2.99 -26.12 -11.14
N ALA A 115 1.70 -26.41 -11.17
CA ALA A 115 1.06 -27.29 -10.19
C ALA A 115 1.65 -28.72 -10.25
N GLY A 116 1.76 -29.36 -9.09
CA GLY A 116 2.27 -30.73 -8.98
C GLY A 116 3.78 -30.83 -8.71
N TYR A 117 4.53 -29.75 -8.91
CA TYR A 117 5.98 -29.69 -8.60
C TYR A 117 6.32 -30.13 -7.18
N ARG A 118 5.49 -29.76 -6.20
CA ARG A 118 5.72 -30.14 -4.81
C ARG A 118 5.75 -31.65 -4.62
N SER A 119 4.83 -32.36 -5.27
CA SER A 119 4.76 -33.82 -5.23
C SER A 119 5.92 -34.48 -6.00
N LEU A 120 6.28 -33.91 -7.16
CA LEU A 120 7.39 -34.36 -7.99
C LEU A 120 8.73 -34.28 -7.24
N MET A 121 9.03 -33.11 -6.68
CA MET A 121 10.25 -32.88 -5.89
C MET A 121 10.30 -33.75 -4.65
N ALA A 122 9.18 -33.87 -3.92
CA ALA A 122 9.14 -34.71 -2.72
C ALA A 122 9.37 -36.20 -3.03
N LYS A 123 8.77 -36.71 -4.12
CA LYS A 123 8.95 -38.11 -4.55
C LYS A 123 10.39 -38.37 -5.00
N THR A 124 10.94 -37.46 -5.81
CA THR A 124 12.31 -37.55 -6.35
C THR A 124 13.34 -37.48 -5.22
N ALA A 125 13.24 -36.47 -4.34
CA ALA A 125 14.18 -36.31 -3.24
C ALA A 125 14.13 -37.44 -2.21
N ARG A 126 13.00 -38.15 -2.07
CA ARG A 126 12.89 -39.35 -1.22
C ARG A 126 13.72 -40.51 -1.74
N ALA A 127 13.82 -40.65 -3.06
CA ALA A 127 14.60 -41.68 -3.74
C ALA A 127 16.11 -41.36 -3.78
N LEU A 128 16.50 -40.15 -3.41
CA LEU A 128 17.88 -39.67 -3.46
C LEU A 128 18.59 -39.69 -2.09
N PRO A 129 19.93 -39.91 -2.06
CA PRO A 129 20.76 -40.30 -3.21
C PRO A 129 20.44 -41.73 -3.68
N PHE A 130 20.66 -42.03 -4.95
CA PHE A 130 20.51 -43.38 -5.48
C PHE A 130 21.45 -44.35 -4.76
N LYS A 131 20.99 -45.59 -4.53
CA LYS A 131 21.80 -46.63 -3.87
C LYS A 131 23.03 -47.03 -4.69
N GLU A 132 22.87 -47.06 -6.01
CA GLU A 132 23.92 -47.30 -6.99
C GLU A 132 23.91 -46.13 -7.98
N THR A 133 25.09 -45.73 -8.46
CA THR A 133 25.21 -44.67 -9.46
C THR A 133 24.56 -45.14 -10.76
N PRO A 134 23.48 -44.50 -11.24
CA PRO A 134 22.83 -44.90 -12.48
C PRO A 134 23.75 -44.75 -13.70
N GLU A 135 23.58 -45.62 -14.71
CA GLU A 135 24.24 -45.44 -16.01
C GLU A 135 23.71 -44.21 -16.76
N SER A 136 22.40 -43.94 -16.64
CA SER A 136 21.76 -42.68 -17.03
C SER A 136 20.87 -42.18 -15.89
N TYR A 137 21.17 -40.96 -15.42
CA TYR A 137 20.33 -40.19 -14.51
C TYR A 137 19.02 -39.78 -15.16
N LYS A 138 19.00 -39.54 -16.49
CA LYS A 138 17.77 -39.25 -17.21
C LYS A 138 16.77 -40.40 -17.10
N ASP A 139 17.17 -41.60 -17.49
CA ASP A 139 16.31 -42.78 -17.45
C ASP A 139 15.87 -43.11 -16.02
N ALA A 140 16.79 -42.96 -15.05
CA ALA A 140 16.48 -43.18 -13.64
C ALA A 140 15.44 -42.20 -13.07
N LEU A 141 15.52 -40.91 -13.44
CA LEU A 141 14.57 -39.89 -12.99
C LEU A 141 13.21 -40.02 -13.69
N GLU A 142 13.19 -40.30 -14.99
CA GLU A 142 11.95 -40.56 -15.73
C GLU A 142 11.23 -41.82 -15.24
N ALA A 143 11.98 -42.88 -14.91
CA ALA A 143 11.42 -44.10 -14.30
C ALA A 143 10.85 -43.85 -12.90
N LEU A 144 11.40 -42.90 -12.14
CA LEU A 144 10.81 -42.48 -10.87
C LEU A 144 9.50 -41.73 -11.09
N ASP A 145 9.46 -40.79 -12.03
CA ASP A 145 8.28 -40.01 -12.35
C ASP A 145 8.31 -39.47 -13.79
N GLU A 146 7.28 -39.83 -14.57
CA GLU A 146 7.16 -39.50 -16.00
C GLU A 146 7.25 -38.00 -16.29
N ARG A 147 6.91 -37.14 -15.31
CA ARG A 147 6.98 -35.67 -15.44
C ARG A 147 8.40 -35.14 -15.66
N TRP A 148 9.45 -35.89 -15.32
CA TRP A 148 10.82 -35.50 -15.67
C TRP A 148 11.14 -35.61 -17.16
N GLY A 149 10.30 -36.32 -17.92
CA GLY A 149 10.31 -36.37 -19.38
C GLY A 149 9.46 -35.29 -20.05
N ASP A 150 8.85 -34.39 -19.27
CA ASP A 150 8.07 -33.26 -19.79
C ASP A 150 8.92 -31.97 -19.81
N PRO A 151 9.16 -31.37 -21.00
CA PRO A 151 9.88 -30.10 -21.15
C PRO A 151 9.34 -28.96 -20.28
N ALA A 152 8.04 -28.93 -19.97
CA ALA A 152 7.41 -27.85 -19.21
C ALA A 152 8.01 -27.71 -17.81
N TYR A 153 8.37 -28.83 -17.17
CA TYR A 153 9.05 -28.81 -15.88
C TYR A 153 10.48 -28.22 -16.04
N TRP A 154 11.26 -28.68 -17.01
CA TRP A 154 12.60 -28.12 -17.21
C TRP A 154 12.60 -26.62 -17.54
N GLN A 155 11.61 -26.16 -18.31
CA GLN A 155 11.41 -24.72 -18.59
C GLN A 155 11.13 -23.91 -17.32
N VAL A 156 10.37 -24.46 -16.37
CA VAL A 156 10.10 -23.82 -15.08
C VAL A 156 11.38 -23.68 -14.25
N ILE A 157 12.26 -24.70 -14.24
CA ILE A 157 13.57 -24.61 -13.59
C ILE A 157 14.42 -23.51 -14.26
N ARG A 158 14.47 -23.49 -15.60
CA ARG A 158 15.21 -22.48 -16.37
C ARG A 158 14.71 -21.06 -16.11
N ARG A 159 13.39 -20.84 -16.09
CA ARG A 159 12.79 -19.53 -15.77
C ARG A 159 13.19 -19.01 -14.38
N ASN A 160 13.46 -19.93 -13.47
CA ASN A 160 13.86 -19.63 -12.10
C ASN A 160 15.37 -19.76 -11.86
N ALA A 161 16.16 -19.96 -12.91
CA ALA A 161 17.62 -20.02 -12.83
C ALA A 161 18.27 -18.65 -12.57
N SER A 162 17.50 -17.55 -12.71
CA SER A 162 17.92 -16.22 -12.30
C SER A 162 17.54 -15.93 -10.85
N SER A 163 18.42 -15.19 -10.15
CA SER A 163 18.17 -14.66 -8.81
C SER A 163 17.12 -13.55 -8.80
N VAL A 164 16.71 -13.06 -9.97
CA VAL A 164 15.69 -12.03 -10.15
C VAL A 164 14.51 -12.59 -10.94
N THR A 165 13.28 -12.30 -10.52
CA THR A 165 12.05 -12.76 -11.16
C THR A 165 11.03 -11.64 -11.33
N PRO A 166 10.34 -11.54 -12.48
CA PRO A 166 9.20 -10.65 -12.65
C PRO A 166 7.88 -11.27 -12.11
N TYR A 167 7.91 -12.54 -11.66
CA TYR A 167 6.71 -13.32 -11.36
C TYR A 167 5.73 -12.62 -10.41
N TYR A 168 6.20 -12.13 -9.25
CA TYR A 168 5.31 -11.55 -8.24
C TYR A 168 4.69 -10.22 -8.69
N LEU A 169 5.45 -9.39 -9.42
CA LEU A 169 4.96 -8.12 -9.97
C LEU A 169 3.94 -8.36 -11.09
N LEU A 170 4.19 -9.32 -11.97
CA LEU A 170 3.24 -9.71 -13.02
C LEU A 170 1.97 -10.31 -12.41
N ALA A 171 2.11 -11.19 -11.41
CA ALA A 171 0.99 -11.78 -10.71
C ALA A 171 0.13 -10.70 -10.03
N ALA A 172 0.73 -9.70 -9.37
CA ALA A 172 0.01 -8.56 -8.79
C ALA A 172 -0.77 -7.71 -9.81
N LEU A 173 -0.44 -7.83 -11.10
CA LEU A 173 -1.11 -7.19 -12.23
C LEU A 173 -1.99 -8.16 -13.02
N ASP A 174 -2.30 -9.35 -12.49
CA ASP A 174 -3.06 -10.42 -13.16
C ASP A 174 -2.45 -10.88 -14.49
N HIS A 175 -1.12 -10.86 -14.60
CA HIS A 175 -0.35 -11.37 -15.72
C HIS A 175 0.56 -12.53 -15.29
N ARG A 176 0.91 -13.39 -16.25
CA ARG A 176 1.87 -14.48 -16.08
C ARG A 176 2.70 -14.68 -17.33
N ILE A 177 3.83 -15.36 -17.19
CA ILE A 177 4.63 -15.83 -18.32
C ILE A 177 4.20 -17.27 -18.61
N ASP A 178 3.80 -17.57 -19.83
CA ASP A 178 3.39 -18.92 -20.24
C ASP A 178 4.60 -19.85 -20.48
N GLU A 179 4.33 -21.06 -20.98
CA GLU A 179 5.34 -22.08 -21.30
C GLU A 179 6.26 -21.67 -22.46
N LEU A 180 5.77 -20.79 -23.35
CA LEU A 180 6.52 -20.29 -24.50
C LEU A 180 7.36 -19.05 -24.15
N GLY A 181 7.25 -18.55 -22.92
CA GLY A 181 7.93 -17.34 -22.47
C GLY A 181 7.19 -16.06 -22.83
N GLU A 182 5.94 -16.15 -23.29
CA GLU A 182 5.12 -15.01 -23.67
C GLU A 182 4.31 -14.48 -22.47
N LEU A 183 4.10 -13.16 -22.46
CA LEU A 183 3.28 -12.48 -21.46
C LEU A 183 1.81 -12.74 -21.76
N THR A 184 1.13 -13.48 -20.89
CA THR A 184 -0.29 -13.79 -21.01
C THR A 184 -1.05 -13.32 -19.77
N ARG A 185 -2.37 -13.15 -19.90
CA ARG A 185 -3.22 -12.89 -18.72
C ARG A 185 -3.29 -14.12 -17.83
N ALA A 186 -3.34 -13.90 -16.53
CA ALA A 186 -3.61 -14.97 -15.59
C ALA A 186 -4.98 -15.61 -15.90
N THR A 187 -5.13 -16.89 -15.53
CA THR A 187 -6.41 -17.58 -15.67
C THR A 187 -7.50 -16.86 -14.88
N PRO A 188 -8.79 -16.94 -15.27
CA PRO A 188 -9.87 -16.24 -14.56
C PRO A 188 -9.89 -16.48 -13.04
N ASP A 189 -9.52 -17.68 -12.59
CA ASP A 189 -9.46 -18.04 -11.17
C ASP A 189 -8.28 -17.39 -10.41
N GLN A 190 -7.27 -16.91 -11.12
CA GLN A 190 -6.06 -16.29 -10.58
C GLN A 190 -6.03 -14.76 -10.78
N ALA A 191 -6.76 -14.25 -11.77
CA ALA A 191 -6.85 -12.85 -12.13
C ALA A 191 -7.78 -12.07 -11.17
N ILE A 192 -7.38 -11.98 -9.90
CA ILE A 192 -8.19 -11.37 -8.83
C ILE A 192 -7.65 -10.01 -8.36
N TYR A 193 -6.37 -9.70 -8.60
CA TYR A 193 -5.71 -8.60 -7.92
C TYR A 193 -6.13 -7.24 -8.45
N LEU A 194 -6.30 -7.08 -9.77
CA LEU A 194 -6.76 -5.81 -10.36
C LEU A 194 -8.16 -5.44 -9.86
N ASP A 195 -9.05 -6.42 -9.71
CA ASP A 195 -10.38 -6.22 -9.12
C ASP A 195 -10.28 -5.82 -7.65
N ILE A 196 -9.35 -6.41 -6.89
CA ILE A 196 -9.09 -6.03 -5.49
C ILE A 196 -8.52 -4.60 -5.41
N PHE A 197 -7.62 -4.19 -6.31
CA PHE A 197 -7.12 -2.82 -6.40
C PHE A 197 -8.25 -1.85 -6.72
N ALA A 198 -9.04 -2.12 -7.75
CA ALA A 198 -10.18 -1.29 -8.14
C ALA A 198 -11.17 -1.12 -6.98
N ARG A 199 -11.49 -2.21 -6.29
CA ARG A 199 -12.34 -2.19 -5.08
C ARG A 199 -11.72 -1.36 -3.96
N THR A 200 -10.42 -1.51 -3.71
CA THR A 200 -9.69 -0.77 -2.68
C THR A 200 -9.76 0.74 -2.93
N PHE A 201 -9.50 1.17 -4.17
CA PHE A 201 -9.60 2.57 -4.57
C PHE A 201 -11.03 3.10 -4.50
N TRP A 202 -12.00 2.33 -5.00
CA TRP A 202 -13.41 2.71 -4.94
C TRP A 202 -13.90 2.88 -3.51
N MET A 203 -13.60 1.91 -2.63
CA MET A 203 -14.00 2.00 -1.22
C MET A 203 -13.29 3.16 -0.52
N GLY A 204 -11.99 3.37 -0.77
CA GLY A 204 -11.26 4.53 -0.25
C GLY A 204 -11.91 5.85 -0.67
N LEU A 205 -12.26 6.00 -1.95
CA LEU A 205 -12.92 7.19 -2.49
C LEU A 205 -14.31 7.40 -1.85
N ALA A 206 -15.12 6.33 -1.77
CA ALA A 206 -16.45 6.38 -1.18
C ALA A 206 -16.41 6.80 0.29
N ILE A 207 -15.51 6.21 1.09
CA ILE A 207 -15.32 6.54 2.50
C ILE A 207 -14.86 8.00 2.64
N THR A 208 -13.88 8.44 1.84
CA THR A 208 -13.42 9.84 1.85
C THR A 208 -14.55 10.81 1.51
N ALA A 209 -15.38 10.50 0.51
CA ALA A 209 -16.51 11.34 0.14
C ALA A 209 -17.57 11.43 1.25
N ILE A 210 -17.95 10.29 1.84
CA ILE A 210 -18.91 10.27 2.96
C ILE A 210 -18.34 11.01 4.17
N CYS A 211 -17.07 10.80 4.51
CA CYS A 211 -16.38 11.53 5.57
C CYS A 211 -16.38 13.03 5.29
N LEU A 212 -16.13 13.48 4.06
CA LEU A 212 -16.14 14.90 3.72
C LEU A 212 -17.54 15.51 3.93
N VAL A 213 -18.58 14.85 3.42
CA VAL A 213 -19.97 15.31 3.55
C VAL A 213 -20.39 15.47 5.01
N LEU A 214 -19.95 14.56 5.89
CA LEU A 214 -20.26 14.62 7.33
C LEU A 214 -19.33 15.55 8.11
N ALA A 215 -18.03 15.54 7.80
CA ALA A 215 -17.03 16.31 8.53
C ALA A 215 -17.10 17.80 8.22
N TYR A 216 -17.43 18.19 6.99
CA TYR A 216 -17.49 19.60 6.60
C TYR A 216 -18.48 20.42 7.45
N PRO A 217 -19.77 20.03 7.59
CA PRO A 217 -20.72 20.78 8.43
C PRO A 217 -20.33 20.75 9.90
N LEU A 218 -19.81 19.62 10.39
CA LEU A 218 -19.34 19.50 11.78
C LEU A 218 -18.14 20.42 12.05
N ALA A 219 -17.15 20.46 11.16
CA ALA A 219 -16.00 21.35 11.26
C ALA A 219 -16.41 22.82 11.18
N TYR A 220 -17.37 23.16 10.30
CA TYR A 220 -17.94 24.49 10.20
C TYR A 220 -18.64 24.91 11.50
N LEU A 221 -19.42 24.01 12.11
CA LEU A 221 -20.04 24.25 13.41
C LEU A 221 -18.96 24.50 14.49
N LEU A 222 -17.96 23.61 14.59
CA LEU A 222 -16.88 23.71 15.57
C LEU A 222 -16.08 25.02 15.42
N ALA A 223 -15.87 25.50 14.20
CA ALA A 223 -15.14 26.73 13.93
C ALA A 223 -15.91 28.01 14.34
N ASN A 224 -17.25 27.95 14.39
CA ASN A 224 -18.09 29.10 14.70
C ASN A 224 -18.63 29.12 16.14
N LEU A 225 -18.52 28.02 16.89
CA LEU A 225 -18.97 27.94 18.28
C LEU A 225 -18.01 28.67 19.26
N PRO A 226 -18.52 29.11 20.43
CA PRO A 226 -17.68 29.61 21.51
C PRO A 226 -16.59 28.61 21.90
N THR A 227 -15.38 29.08 22.19
CA THR A 227 -14.18 28.24 22.43
C THR A 227 -14.41 27.08 23.40
N ARG A 228 -15.16 27.29 24.48
CA ARG A 228 -15.47 26.23 25.46
C ARG A 228 -16.30 25.09 24.86
N GLN A 229 -17.34 25.42 24.12
CA GLN A 229 -18.22 24.43 23.49
C GLN A 229 -17.51 23.72 22.32
N SER A 230 -16.77 24.48 21.52
CA SER A 230 -15.92 23.94 20.44
C SER A 230 -14.91 22.92 20.99
N ASN A 231 -14.22 23.26 22.10
CA ASN A 231 -13.27 22.35 22.72
C ASN A 231 -13.94 21.09 23.29
N LEU A 232 -15.11 21.20 23.92
CA LEU A 232 -15.85 20.05 24.44
C LEU A 232 -16.25 19.08 23.32
N LEU A 233 -16.82 19.60 22.23
CA LEU A 233 -17.19 18.78 21.07
C LEU A 233 -15.96 18.19 20.37
N MET A 234 -14.84 18.94 20.33
CA MET A 234 -13.58 18.41 19.82
C MET A 234 -13.07 17.23 20.67
N ILE A 235 -13.22 17.27 22.00
CA ILE A 235 -12.89 16.14 22.87
C ILE A 235 -13.72 14.91 22.49
N LEU A 236 -15.02 15.06 22.21
CA LEU A 236 -15.88 13.96 21.76
C LEU A 236 -15.43 13.39 20.41
N VAL A 237 -15.03 14.26 19.47
CA VAL A 237 -14.48 13.83 18.16
C VAL A 237 -13.16 13.08 18.33
N LEU A 238 -12.35 13.45 19.32
CA LEU A 238 -11.04 12.83 19.57
C LEU A 238 -11.10 11.59 20.47
N LEU A 239 -12.21 11.37 21.18
CA LEU A 239 -12.41 10.22 22.06
C LEU A 239 -12.10 8.87 21.38
N PRO A 240 -12.48 8.62 20.11
CA PRO A 240 -12.19 7.35 19.43
C PRO A 240 -10.69 7.04 19.27
N PHE A 241 -9.79 8.02 19.37
CA PHE A 241 -8.34 7.78 19.30
C PHE A 241 -7.79 7.04 20.52
N TRP A 242 -8.43 7.21 21.67
CA TRP A 242 -8.01 6.59 22.93
C TRP A 242 -8.45 5.13 23.04
N THR A 243 -9.36 4.71 22.16
CA THR A 243 -9.88 3.35 22.12
C THR A 243 -9.16 2.51 21.06
N SER A 244 -8.85 1.26 21.39
CA SER A 244 -8.28 0.31 20.42
C SER A 244 -9.20 0.14 19.21
N ILE A 245 -8.58 0.05 18.03
CA ILE A 245 -9.28 -0.26 16.77
C ILE A 245 -10.12 -1.52 16.90
N LEU A 246 -9.57 -2.59 17.46
CA LEU A 246 -10.26 -3.88 17.57
C LEU A 246 -11.51 -3.78 18.44
N VAL A 247 -11.44 -3.03 19.54
CA VAL A 247 -12.58 -2.80 20.43
C VAL A 247 -13.68 -2.01 19.71
N ARG A 248 -13.31 -0.98 18.94
CA ARG A 248 -14.27 -0.22 18.14
C ARG A 248 -14.96 -1.07 17.09
N VAL A 249 -14.22 -1.93 16.39
CA VAL A 249 -14.78 -2.84 15.38
C VAL A 249 -15.73 -3.85 16.04
N ALA A 250 -15.33 -4.46 17.17
CA ALA A 250 -16.20 -5.37 17.92
C ALA A 250 -17.49 -4.68 18.41
N ALA A 251 -17.39 -3.45 18.90
CA ALA A 251 -18.56 -2.65 19.29
C ALA A 251 -19.50 -2.41 18.10
N TRP A 252 -18.96 -2.08 16.92
CA TRP A 252 -19.77 -1.95 15.71
C TRP A 252 -20.41 -3.25 15.25
N ILE A 253 -19.75 -4.41 15.38
CA ILE A 253 -20.36 -5.72 15.13
C ILE A 253 -21.61 -5.89 16.00
N VAL A 254 -21.49 -5.62 17.31
CA VAL A 254 -22.60 -5.77 18.27
C VAL A 254 -23.74 -4.78 18.01
N LEU A 255 -23.43 -3.57 17.54
CA LEU A 255 -24.44 -2.55 17.23
C LEU A 255 -25.17 -2.82 15.91
N LEU A 256 -24.46 -3.33 14.89
CA LEU A 256 -24.96 -3.52 13.53
C LEU A 256 -25.59 -4.90 13.29
N GLN A 257 -25.38 -5.88 14.17
CA GLN A 257 -26.02 -7.19 14.03
C GLN A 257 -27.55 -7.07 13.93
N SER A 258 -28.22 -8.09 13.39
CA SER A 258 -29.68 -8.07 13.17
C SER A 258 -30.48 -7.80 14.45
N GLY A 259 -30.03 -8.32 15.60
CA GLY A 259 -30.61 -8.03 16.93
C GLY A 259 -29.97 -6.85 17.68
N GLY A 260 -29.15 -6.04 16.99
CA GLY A 260 -28.40 -4.94 17.59
C GLY A 260 -29.26 -3.69 17.81
N LEU A 261 -28.70 -2.72 18.56
CA LEU A 261 -29.40 -1.47 18.90
C LEU A 261 -29.81 -0.67 17.65
N ILE A 262 -29.04 -0.74 16.56
CA ILE A 262 -29.33 0.05 15.35
C ILE A 262 -30.59 -0.49 14.66
N ASN A 263 -30.66 -1.79 14.42
CA ASN A 263 -31.85 -2.42 13.86
C ASN A 263 -33.07 -2.24 14.76
N GLY A 264 -32.91 -2.42 16.08
CA GLY A 264 -33.99 -2.20 17.05
C GLY A 264 -34.51 -0.75 17.05
N ALA A 265 -33.63 0.25 16.94
CA ALA A 265 -34.03 1.65 16.84
C ALA A 265 -34.74 1.97 15.52
N LEU A 266 -34.26 1.43 14.39
CA LEU A 266 -34.89 1.61 13.08
C LEU A 266 -36.30 0.99 13.02
N GLN A 267 -36.48 -0.19 13.62
CA GLN A 267 -37.79 -0.83 13.76
C GLN A 267 -38.72 -0.06 14.69
N ALA A 268 -38.22 0.41 15.84
CA ALA A 268 -38.99 1.20 16.78
C ALA A 268 -39.47 2.54 16.18
N LEU A 269 -38.70 3.12 15.25
CA LEU A 269 -39.07 4.31 14.49
C LEU A 269 -40.01 4.03 13.30
N GLY A 270 -40.31 2.75 12.99
CA GLY A 270 -41.13 2.36 11.85
C GLY A 270 -40.47 2.61 10.49
N ILE A 271 -39.13 2.70 10.44
CA ILE A 271 -38.38 2.94 9.19
C ILE A 271 -38.19 1.63 8.41
N ILE A 272 -38.09 0.50 9.12
CA ILE A 272 -37.90 -0.83 8.53
C ILE A 272 -38.86 -1.84 9.18
N ASP A 273 -39.37 -2.77 8.37
CA ASP A 273 -40.25 -3.86 8.84
C ASP A 273 -39.44 -5.10 9.27
N GLU A 274 -38.31 -5.36 8.62
CA GLU A 274 -37.41 -6.49 8.88
C GLU A 274 -35.99 -6.00 9.18
N PRO A 275 -35.21 -6.72 10.03
CA PRO A 275 -33.87 -6.28 10.40
C PRO A 275 -32.92 -6.34 9.20
N LEU A 276 -32.24 -5.22 8.93
CA LEU A 276 -31.25 -5.13 7.87
C LEU A 276 -30.00 -5.94 8.24
N GLN A 277 -29.50 -6.73 7.30
CA GLN A 277 -28.16 -7.31 7.42
C GLN A 277 -27.15 -6.18 7.25
N LEU A 278 -26.49 -5.76 8.34
CA LEU A 278 -25.48 -4.69 8.34
C LEU A 278 -24.10 -5.19 8.83
N VAL A 279 -23.95 -6.50 9.05
CA VAL A 279 -22.69 -7.15 9.42
C VAL A 279 -22.33 -8.18 8.35
N PHE A 280 -21.02 -8.38 8.14
CA PHE A 280 -20.45 -9.24 7.10
C PHE A 280 -20.79 -8.77 5.68
N ASN A 281 -20.85 -7.45 5.49
CA ASN A 281 -21.11 -6.82 4.20
C ASN A 281 -20.47 -5.44 4.08
N ARG A 282 -20.48 -4.92 2.85
CA ARG A 282 -19.91 -3.62 2.49
C ARG A 282 -20.50 -2.44 3.26
N THR A 283 -21.80 -2.46 3.54
CA THR A 283 -22.49 -1.35 4.23
C THR A 283 -21.96 -1.19 5.65
N GLY A 284 -21.82 -2.30 6.39
CA GLY A 284 -21.21 -2.29 7.72
C GLY A 284 -19.79 -1.74 7.69
N VAL A 285 -18.99 -2.19 6.73
CA VAL A 285 -17.61 -1.70 6.53
C VAL A 285 -17.59 -0.19 6.33
N TYR A 286 -18.45 0.36 5.46
CA TYR A 286 -18.53 1.81 5.27
C TYR A 286 -18.91 2.55 6.55
N ILE A 287 -19.93 2.11 7.28
CA ILE A 287 -20.39 2.76 8.52
C ILE A 287 -19.23 2.83 9.53
N SER A 288 -18.57 1.69 9.79
CA SER A 288 -17.50 1.62 10.77
C SER A 288 -16.24 2.36 10.34
N MET A 289 -15.84 2.25 9.07
CA MET A 289 -14.67 2.97 8.56
C MET A 289 -14.90 4.48 8.54
N VAL A 290 -16.08 4.96 8.14
CA VAL A 290 -16.42 6.38 8.20
C VAL A 290 -16.28 6.90 9.62
N HIS A 291 -16.85 6.21 10.62
CA HIS A 291 -16.69 6.60 12.03
C HIS A 291 -15.22 6.66 12.46
N ILE A 292 -14.40 5.68 12.07
CA ILE A 292 -12.98 5.65 12.41
C ILE A 292 -12.20 6.78 11.72
N MET A 293 -12.57 7.13 10.48
CA MET A 293 -11.86 8.11 9.66
C MET A 293 -12.32 9.56 9.87
N LEU A 294 -13.54 9.78 10.38
CA LEU A 294 -14.13 11.10 10.59
C LEU A 294 -13.20 12.08 11.32
N PRO A 295 -12.54 11.72 12.44
CA PRO A 295 -11.66 12.66 13.15
C PRO A 295 -10.48 13.15 12.29
N PHE A 296 -9.95 12.29 11.41
CA PHE A 296 -8.87 12.63 10.49
C PHE A 296 -9.31 13.57 9.36
N MET A 297 -10.60 13.59 9.01
CA MET A 297 -11.18 14.57 8.08
C MET A 297 -11.48 15.90 8.78
N ILE A 298 -12.02 15.84 10.00
CA ILE A 298 -12.46 17.03 10.74
C ILE A 298 -11.28 17.92 11.11
N LEU A 299 -10.17 17.35 11.59
CA LEU A 299 -9.04 18.14 12.11
C LEU A 299 -8.41 19.09 11.07
N PRO A 300 -8.05 18.64 9.85
CA PRO A 300 -7.49 19.53 8.83
C PRO A 300 -8.48 20.62 8.38
N ILE A 301 -9.76 20.25 8.20
CA ILE A 301 -10.80 21.19 7.78
C ILE A 301 -11.01 22.25 8.87
N TYR A 302 -11.18 21.84 10.13
CA TYR A 302 -11.37 22.73 11.26
C TYR A 302 -10.16 23.67 11.46
N SER A 303 -8.94 23.15 11.35
CA SER A 303 -7.71 23.94 11.49
C SER A 303 -7.66 25.12 10.51
N VAL A 304 -8.08 24.90 9.26
CA VAL A 304 -8.17 25.98 8.25
C VAL A 304 -9.36 26.89 8.53
N MET A 305 -10.55 26.34 8.79
CA MET A 305 -11.78 27.10 9.02
C MET A 305 -11.67 28.08 10.20
N LYS A 306 -11.01 27.67 11.28
CA LYS A 306 -10.82 28.51 12.48
C LYS A 306 -10.00 29.78 12.22
N ASN A 307 -9.13 29.75 11.21
CA ASN A 307 -8.29 30.89 10.84
C ASN A 307 -8.98 31.87 9.87
N ILE A 308 -10.16 31.52 9.35
CA ILE A 308 -10.91 32.39 8.44
C ILE A 308 -11.66 33.46 9.25
N SER A 309 -11.38 34.73 8.99
CA SER A 309 -12.06 35.84 9.66
C SER A 309 -13.56 35.88 9.30
N PRO A 310 -14.47 35.94 10.29
CA PRO A 310 -15.91 36.10 10.04
C PRO A 310 -16.26 37.39 9.28
N THR A 311 -15.35 38.37 9.26
CA THR A 311 -15.54 39.65 8.56
C THR A 311 -15.67 39.48 7.04
N TYR A 312 -15.03 38.47 6.44
CA TYR A 312 -15.13 38.25 4.99
C TYR A 312 -16.58 37.97 4.56
N MET A 313 -17.30 37.18 5.35
CA MET A 313 -18.68 36.84 5.08
C MET A 313 -19.60 38.06 5.28
N ARG A 314 -19.39 38.82 6.36
CA ARG A 314 -20.14 40.06 6.63
C ARG A 314 -19.94 41.08 5.51
N ALA A 315 -18.70 41.28 5.05
CA ALA A 315 -18.38 42.21 3.97
C ALA A 315 -19.06 41.82 2.65
N ALA A 316 -19.05 40.54 2.29
CA ALA A 316 -19.73 40.05 1.09
C ALA A 316 -21.24 40.30 1.14
N ILE A 317 -21.88 40.06 2.30
CA ILE A 317 -23.31 40.32 2.49
C ILE A 317 -23.62 41.82 2.43
N SER A 318 -22.78 42.67 3.03
CA SER A 318 -22.94 44.13 2.96
C SER A 318 -22.83 44.70 1.53
N LEU A 319 -22.13 44.02 0.62
CA LEU A 319 -22.06 44.35 -0.80
C LEU A 319 -23.27 43.83 -1.62
N GLY A 320 -24.30 43.30 -0.96
CA GLY A 320 -25.54 42.83 -1.59
C GLY A 320 -25.53 41.35 -2.00
N CYS A 321 -24.51 40.57 -1.60
CA CYS A 321 -24.44 39.15 -1.93
C CYS A 321 -25.28 38.30 -0.96
N HIS A 322 -26.15 37.44 -1.50
CA HIS A 322 -26.95 36.51 -0.69
C HIS A 322 -26.05 35.57 0.14
N PRO A 323 -26.36 35.25 1.42
CA PRO A 323 -25.50 34.46 2.29
C PRO A 323 -25.02 33.12 1.70
N PHE A 324 -25.90 32.41 0.97
CA PHE A 324 -25.53 31.16 0.29
C PHE A 324 -24.48 31.38 -0.81
N VAL A 325 -24.61 32.44 -1.60
CA VAL A 325 -23.64 32.78 -2.65
C VAL A 325 -22.33 33.25 -2.03
N SER A 326 -22.40 34.04 -0.95
CA SER A 326 -21.23 34.47 -0.18
C SER A 326 -20.45 33.28 0.39
N PHE A 327 -21.15 32.24 0.85
CA PHE A 327 -20.52 31.01 1.33
C PHE A 327 -19.70 30.34 0.24
N TRP A 328 -20.31 30.02 -0.90
CA TRP A 328 -19.63 29.28 -1.99
C TRP A 328 -18.57 30.11 -2.70
N ARG A 329 -18.73 31.43 -2.79
CA ARG A 329 -17.84 32.32 -3.52
C ARG A 329 -16.68 32.86 -2.68
N VAL A 330 -16.89 33.05 -1.38
CA VAL A 330 -15.89 33.68 -0.49
C VAL A 330 -15.35 32.70 0.55
N TYR A 331 -16.23 31.99 1.26
CA TYR A 331 -15.81 31.13 2.37
C TYR A 331 -15.25 29.78 1.90
N PHE A 332 -16.01 29.03 1.12
CA PHE A 332 -15.65 27.68 0.65
C PHE A 332 -14.28 27.60 -0.03
N PRO A 333 -13.90 28.53 -0.95
CA PRO A 333 -12.59 28.48 -1.62
C PRO A 333 -11.40 28.62 -0.67
N GLN A 334 -11.58 29.29 0.47
CA GLN A 334 -10.56 29.42 1.51
C GLN A 334 -10.41 28.11 2.32
N THR A 335 -11.48 27.32 2.43
CA THR A 335 -11.45 26.01 3.11
C THR A 335 -10.83 24.90 2.27
N LEU A 336 -10.62 25.11 0.96
CA LEU A 336 -10.13 24.08 0.04
C LEU A 336 -8.79 23.48 0.44
N ALA A 337 -7.88 24.26 1.04
CA ALA A 337 -6.61 23.73 1.54
C ALA A 337 -6.81 22.70 2.68
N GLY A 338 -7.78 22.94 3.57
CA GLY A 338 -8.11 22.02 4.66
C GLY A 338 -8.89 20.80 4.17
N VAL A 339 -9.86 21.01 3.28
CA VAL A 339 -10.65 19.94 2.64
C VAL A 339 -9.74 18.99 1.87
N SER A 340 -8.85 19.54 1.05
CA SER A 340 -7.94 18.75 0.23
C SER A 340 -6.97 17.93 1.11
N ALA A 341 -6.38 18.54 2.14
CA ALA A 341 -5.51 17.85 3.08
C ALA A 341 -6.25 16.72 3.84
N GLY A 342 -7.47 16.98 4.31
CA GLY A 342 -8.31 15.97 4.96
C GLY A 342 -8.71 14.82 4.02
N CYS A 343 -9.06 15.14 2.77
CA CYS A 343 -9.42 14.14 1.78
C CYS A 343 -8.24 13.22 1.44
N LEU A 344 -7.07 13.80 1.20
CA LEU A 344 -5.86 13.04 0.93
C LEU A 344 -5.49 12.14 2.12
N LEU A 345 -5.51 12.70 3.34
CA LEU A 345 -5.18 11.94 4.56
C LEU A 345 -6.14 10.76 4.76
N VAL A 346 -7.44 10.99 4.71
CA VAL A 346 -8.44 9.92 4.87
C VAL A 346 -8.37 8.90 3.75
N PHE A 347 -8.13 9.33 2.52
CA PHE A 347 -8.03 8.42 1.38
C PHE A 347 -6.84 7.46 1.54
N ILE A 348 -5.65 8.00 1.84
CA ILE A 348 -4.43 7.21 2.06
C ILE A 348 -4.61 6.25 3.24
N LEU A 349 -5.20 6.72 4.35
CA LEU A 349 -5.46 5.87 5.51
C LEU A 349 -6.48 4.77 5.20
N SER A 350 -7.50 5.07 4.37
CA SER A 350 -8.57 4.12 4.04
C SER A 350 -8.07 2.99 3.15
N ILE A 351 -7.27 3.26 2.12
CA ILE A 351 -6.74 2.22 1.21
C ILE A 351 -5.78 1.26 1.93
N GLY A 352 -5.06 1.76 2.94
CA GLY A 352 -4.16 0.98 3.80
C GLY A 352 -4.86 0.15 4.89
N TYR A 353 -6.19 0.30 5.04
CA TYR A 353 -6.90 -0.22 6.20
C TYR A 353 -7.47 -1.63 5.95
N TYR A 354 -6.93 -2.65 6.64
CA TYR A 354 -7.39 -4.03 6.43
C TYR A 354 -8.21 -4.63 7.59
N ILE A 355 -8.09 -4.11 8.81
CA ILE A 355 -8.69 -4.74 10.00
C ILE A 355 -10.23 -4.70 9.95
N THR A 356 -10.84 -3.55 9.66
CA THR A 356 -12.31 -3.43 9.61
C THR A 356 -12.92 -4.26 8.48
N PRO A 357 -12.43 -4.19 7.22
CA PRO A 357 -12.93 -5.06 6.16
C PRO A 357 -12.77 -6.56 6.49
N ALA A 358 -11.67 -6.96 7.13
CA ALA A 358 -11.42 -8.36 7.50
C ALA A 358 -12.38 -8.89 8.58
N LEU A 359 -12.85 -8.03 9.49
CA LEU A 359 -13.70 -8.42 10.61
C LEU A 359 -15.19 -8.19 10.36
N LEU A 360 -15.54 -7.15 9.60
CA LEU A 360 -16.92 -6.70 9.41
C LEU A 360 -17.43 -6.87 7.98
N GLY A 361 -16.53 -7.05 7.01
CA GLY A 361 -16.86 -7.21 5.61
C GLY A 361 -17.09 -8.66 5.19
N SER A 362 -17.61 -8.83 3.97
CA SER A 362 -17.67 -10.13 3.29
C SER A 362 -16.27 -10.49 2.73
N PRO A 363 -15.99 -11.76 2.34
CA PRO A 363 -14.83 -12.09 1.50
C PRO A 363 -14.76 -11.22 0.23
N GLY A 364 -15.92 -10.82 -0.31
CA GLY A 364 -16.06 -9.88 -1.43
C GLY A 364 -15.80 -8.40 -1.09
N ASP A 365 -15.35 -8.07 0.12
CA ASP A 365 -15.02 -6.70 0.55
C ASP A 365 -13.58 -6.56 1.05
N GLN A 366 -12.77 -7.61 0.92
CA GLN A 366 -11.35 -7.55 1.30
C GLN A 366 -10.58 -6.62 0.36
N MET A 367 -9.67 -5.83 0.95
CA MET A 367 -8.82 -4.84 0.27
C MET A 367 -7.42 -5.40 0.03
N VAL A 368 -6.63 -4.74 -0.83
CA VAL A 368 -5.22 -5.13 -1.09
C VAL A 368 -4.43 -5.29 0.21
N SER A 369 -4.64 -4.39 1.16
CA SER A 369 -3.98 -4.39 2.46
C SER A 369 -4.22 -5.68 3.27
N TYR A 370 -5.37 -6.35 3.09
CA TYR A 370 -5.61 -7.68 3.68
C TYR A 370 -4.70 -8.74 3.06
N PHE A 371 -4.57 -8.76 1.73
CA PHE A 371 -3.71 -9.73 1.04
C PHE A 371 -2.23 -9.51 1.36
N VAL A 372 -1.78 -8.27 1.52
CA VAL A 372 -0.43 -7.96 2.02
C VAL A 372 -0.21 -8.59 3.41
N ALA A 373 -1.18 -8.45 4.32
CA ALA A 373 -1.11 -9.05 5.65
C ALA A 373 -1.16 -10.59 5.60
N PHE A 374 -2.01 -11.16 4.74
CA PHE A 374 -2.13 -12.61 4.55
C PHE A 374 -0.83 -13.23 4.00
N TYR A 375 -0.22 -12.60 3.00
CA TYR A 375 1.03 -13.10 2.43
C TYR A 375 2.21 -12.93 3.39
N THR A 376 2.23 -11.88 4.21
CA THR A 376 3.26 -11.68 5.24
C THR A 376 3.12 -12.69 6.39
N ASN A 377 1.92 -12.81 6.97
CA ASN A 377 1.73 -13.50 8.26
C ASN A 377 1.23 -14.94 8.15
N THR A 378 0.51 -15.28 7.09
CA THR A 378 -0.10 -16.62 6.94
C THR A 378 0.67 -17.45 5.92
N SER A 379 0.83 -16.94 4.70
CA SER A 379 1.49 -17.69 3.64
C SER A 379 3.01 -17.56 3.67
N ILE A 380 3.57 -16.61 4.43
CA ILE A 380 5.00 -16.29 4.51
C ILE A 380 5.60 -16.23 3.08
N ASN A 381 4.92 -15.48 2.21
CA ASN A 381 5.32 -15.21 0.83
C ASN A 381 5.66 -13.73 0.75
N TRP A 382 6.91 -13.42 1.05
CA TRP A 382 7.41 -12.05 1.05
C TRP A 382 7.32 -11.43 -0.35
N GLY A 383 7.62 -12.19 -1.42
CA GLY A 383 7.56 -11.68 -2.79
C GLY A 383 6.19 -11.16 -3.19
N MET A 384 5.12 -11.93 -2.93
CA MET A 384 3.75 -11.46 -3.17
C MET A 384 3.35 -10.30 -2.25
N ALA A 385 3.71 -10.35 -0.97
CA ALA A 385 3.38 -9.29 -0.02
C ALA A 385 3.98 -7.94 -0.44
N THR A 386 5.24 -7.95 -0.88
CA THR A 386 5.98 -6.74 -1.24
C THR A 386 5.66 -6.28 -2.66
N ALA A 387 5.31 -7.18 -3.58
CA ALA A 387 4.75 -6.80 -4.87
C ALA A 387 3.42 -6.05 -4.73
N LEU A 388 2.46 -6.60 -3.97
CA LEU A 388 1.16 -5.96 -3.74
C LEU A 388 1.31 -4.65 -2.94
N GLY A 389 2.11 -4.65 -1.88
CA GLY A 389 2.39 -3.46 -1.07
C GLY A 389 3.13 -2.38 -1.86
N GLY A 390 4.10 -2.77 -2.69
CA GLY A 390 4.87 -1.88 -3.56
C GLY A 390 4.02 -1.25 -4.65
N LEU A 391 3.15 -2.03 -5.29
CA LEU A 391 2.21 -1.50 -6.29
C LEU A 391 1.19 -0.54 -5.65
N LEU A 392 0.69 -0.85 -4.44
CA LEU A 392 -0.19 0.05 -3.69
C LEU A 392 0.55 1.35 -3.29
N LEU A 393 1.80 1.25 -2.85
CA LEU A 393 2.65 2.40 -2.54
C LEU A 393 2.88 3.26 -3.77
N LEU A 394 3.26 2.65 -4.91
CA LEU A 394 3.46 3.34 -6.17
C LEU A 394 2.19 4.08 -6.60
N ALA A 395 1.05 3.41 -6.58
CA ALA A 395 -0.24 4.03 -6.91
C ALA A 395 -0.58 5.19 -5.96
N THR A 396 -0.31 5.03 -4.65
CA THR A 396 -0.50 6.08 -3.65
C THR A 396 0.41 7.29 -3.91
N LEU A 397 1.68 7.06 -4.25
CA LEU A 397 2.64 8.12 -4.60
C LEU A 397 2.23 8.86 -5.87
N VAL A 398 1.78 8.13 -6.90
CA VAL A 398 1.26 8.73 -8.14
C VAL A 398 0.06 9.62 -7.83
N LEU A 399 -0.89 9.13 -7.04
CA LEU A 399 -2.06 9.92 -6.62
C LEU A 399 -1.67 11.14 -5.79
N TYR A 400 -0.69 11.00 -4.88
CA TYR A 400 -0.14 12.11 -4.12
C TYR A 400 0.50 13.17 -5.02
N VAL A 401 1.31 12.76 -6.01
CA VAL A 401 1.96 13.68 -6.96
C VAL A 401 0.90 14.41 -7.79
N ILE A 402 -0.07 13.68 -8.35
CA ILE A 402 -1.19 14.28 -9.11
C ILE A 402 -1.95 15.27 -8.24
N TYR A 403 -2.28 14.90 -7.01
CA TYR A 403 -2.93 15.78 -6.04
C TYR A 403 -2.09 17.04 -5.77
N SER A 404 -0.79 16.89 -5.53
CA SER A 404 0.13 17.99 -5.24
C SER A 404 0.24 18.98 -6.41
N TRP A 405 0.15 18.46 -7.64
CA TRP A 405 0.14 19.24 -8.87
C TRP A 405 -1.17 20.01 -9.04
N LEU A 406 -2.32 19.36 -8.84
CA LEU A 406 -3.65 19.96 -8.98
C LEU A 406 -3.97 21.01 -7.91
N VAL A 407 -3.64 20.74 -6.65
CA VAL A 407 -3.94 21.66 -5.52
C VAL A 407 -2.90 22.79 -5.43
N GLY A 408 -1.78 22.65 -6.13
CA GLY A 408 -0.76 23.66 -6.30
C GLY A 408 0.25 23.68 -5.16
N ALA A 409 1.44 23.15 -5.44
CA ALA A 409 2.66 23.28 -4.62
C ALA A 409 2.98 24.74 -4.18
N ASN A 410 2.38 25.74 -4.83
CA ASN A 410 2.59 27.17 -4.53
C ASN A 410 1.80 27.71 -3.32
N ARG A 411 0.80 27.01 -2.78
CA ARG A 411 0.14 27.41 -1.50
C ARG A 411 0.75 26.75 -0.26
N LEU A 412 1.62 25.76 -0.45
CA LEU A 412 2.39 25.08 0.60
C LEU A 412 3.83 25.62 0.66
N ARG A 413 4.02 26.94 0.51
CA ARG A 413 5.29 27.56 0.90
C ARG A 413 5.42 27.46 2.42
N LEU A 414 6.12 26.43 2.87
CA LEU A 414 6.80 26.43 4.15
C LEU A 414 7.74 27.64 4.14
N GLY A 415 7.39 28.66 4.93
CA GLY A 415 8.26 29.71 5.46
C GLY A 415 9.24 30.37 4.49
#